data_AF-A0A383D996-F1
#
_entry.id   AF-A0A383D996-F1
#
_cell.length_a   1.000
_cell.length_b   1.000
_cell.length_c   1.000
_cell.angle_alpha   90.00
_cell.angle_beta   90.00
_cell.angle_gamma   90.00
#
_symmetry.space_group_name_H-M   'P 1'
#
loop_
_entity.id
_entity.type
_entity.pdbx_description
1 polymer ?
#
loop_
_entity_poly.entity_id
_entity_poly.type
_entity_poly.pdbx_seq_one_letter_code
_entity_poly.pdbx_strand_id
1 'polypeptide(L)'
;MMRIKHNPASVSTLRHLSEAQQALAQSLERLSSGQRINSAADDPSGLVISENLRAEIAGVRQALANTEISMSVVQTAEGALGEVSNLLTGIRQLAVAAANTSANDYNELTSLQAEMESALESLDLVTRHTRFGSIPLLDGSRGASGVGSTEDIVFIGAGAKTHESPIEGFTVEVSR
;
A
#
# COMPACT_ATOMS: atom_id res chain seq x y z
N MET A 1 -65.87 10.01 49.41
CA MET A 1 -66.68 10.03 48.18
C MET A 1 -65.80 9.68 46.99
N MET A 2 -66.18 8.64 46.24
CA MET A 2 -65.60 8.32 44.93
C MET A 2 -66.03 9.41 43.94
N ARG A 3 -65.08 10.20 43.42
CA ARG A 3 -65.37 11.27 42.46
C ARG A 3 -65.53 10.66 41.06
N ILE A 4 -66.76 10.55 40.58
CA ILE A 4 -67.12 9.99 39.25
C ILE A 4 -66.41 10.70 38.08
N LYS A 5 -65.99 11.96 38.26
CA LYS A 5 -65.35 12.75 37.19
C LYS A 5 -63.91 12.35 36.87
N HIS A 6 -63.19 11.67 37.76
CA HIS A 6 -61.78 11.32 37.53
C HIS A 6 -61.54 9.90 38.03
N ASN A 7 -61.06 9.02 37.15
CA ASN A 7 -60.71 7.65 37.49
C ASN A 7 -59.18 7.50 37.60
N PRO A 8 -58.59 7.70 38.80
CA PRO A 8 -57.14 7.63 38.97
C PRO A 8 -56.56 6.24 38.66
N ALA A 9 -57.32 5.16 38.86
CA ALA A 9 -56.91 3.81 38.53
C ALA A 9 -56.78 3.61 37.01
N SER A 10 -57.71 4.16 36.23
CA SER A 10 -57.61 4.17 34.76
C SER A 10 -56.46 5.04 34.24
N VAL A 11 -56.15 6.16 34.91
CA VAL A 11 -55.02 7.00 34.53
C VAL A 11 -53.68 6.33 34.85
N SER A 12 -53.57 5.58 35.95
CA SER A 12 -52.39 4.76 36.23
C SER A 12 -52.22 3.62 35.24
N THR A 13 -53.28 2.89 34.88
CA THR A 13 -53.19 1.81 33.89
C THR A 13 -52.85 2.35 32.50
N LEU A 14 -53.37 3.52 32.11
CA LEU A 14 -53.01 4.17 30.84
C LEU A 14 -51.52 4.56 30.79
N ARG A 15 -50.96 5.06 31.90
CA ARG A 15 -49.51 5.36 32.00
C ARG A 15 -48.66 4.10 31.83
N HIS A 16 -48.98 3.02 32.54
CA HIS A 16 -48.26 1.75 32.40
C HIS A 16 -48.40 1.14 30.99
N LEU A 17 -49.57 1.27 30.36
CA LEU A 17 -49.75 0.85 28.96
C LEU A 17 -48.88 1.68 28.01
N SER A 18 -48.78 2.99 28.23
CA SER A 18 -47.91 3.87 27.45
C SER A 18 -46.43 3.53 27.63
N GLU A 19 -45.98 3.24 28.86
CA GLU A 19 -44.62 2.77 29.15
C GLU A 19 -44.33 1.43 28.44
N ALA A 20 -45.27 0.48 28.49
CA ALA A 20 -45.14 -0.82 27.83
C ALA A 20 -45.09 -0.70 26.30
N GLN A 21 -45.90 0.20 25.70
CA GLN A 21 -45.83 0.48 24.26
C GLN A 21 -44.48 1.09 23.86
N GLN A 22 -43.93 2.01 24.66
CA GLN A 22 -42.62 2.61 24.39
C GLN A 22 -41.50 1.55 24.46
N ALA A 23 -41.51 0.69 25.47
CA ALA A 23 -40.54 -0.40 25.59
C ALA A 23 -40.63 -1.42 24.43
N LEU A 24 -41.85 -1.73 23.97
CA LEU A 24 -42.07 -2.58 22.80
C LEU A 24 -41.53 -1.91 21.52
N ALA A 25 -41.79 -0.62 21.34
CA ALA A 25 -41.28 0.14 20.18
C ALA A 25 -39.74 0.14 20.13
N GLN A 26 -39.07 0.38 21.26
CA GLN A 26 -37.60 0.27 21.34
C GLN A 26 -37.10 -1.14 21.04
N SER A 27 -37.79 -2.18 21.53
CA SER A 27 -37.39 -3.56 21.28
C SER A 27 -37.52 -3.92 19.79
N LEU A 28 -38.56 -3.43 19.13
CA LEU A 28 -38.74 -3.57 17.68
C LEU A 28 -37.68 -2.79 16.89
N GLU A 29 -37.32 -1.59 17.35
CA GLU A 29 -36.25 -0.78 16.74
C GLU A 29 -34.89 -1.49 16.82
N ARG A 30 -34.53 -2.03 17.99
CA ARG A 30 -33.31 -2.83 18.18
C ARG A 30 -33.33 -4.11 17.34
N LEU A 31 -34.47 -4.78 17.23
CA LEU A 31 -34.62 -5.97 16.40
C LEU A 31 -34.46 -5.64 14.91
N SER A 32 -35.07 -4.54 14.45
CA SER A 32 -35.01 -4.07 13.06
C SER A 32 -33.61 -3.61 12.64
N SER A 33 -32.89 -2.95 13.53
CA SER A 33 -31.54 -2.42 13.29
C SER A 33 -30.44 -3.46 13.54
N GLY A 34 -30.72 -4.48 14.36
CA GLY A 34 -29.72 -5.42 14.85
C GLY A 34 -28.71 -4.80 15.82
N GLN A 35 -28.89 -3.54 16.22
CA GLN A 35 -27.97 -2.81 17.10
C GLN A 35 -28.59 -2.66 18.49
N ARG A 36 -27.78 -2.88 19.53
CA ARG A 36 -28.21 -2.72 20.93
C ARG A 36 -28.41 -1.25 21.30
N ILE A 37 -27.63 -0.34 20.72
CA ILE A 37 -27.66 1.11 20.97
C ILE A 37 -28.00 1.78 19.64
N ASN A 38 -29.22 2.31 19.50
CA ASN A 38 -29.67 3.02 18.30
C ASN A 38 -29.66 4.54 18.44
N SER A 39 -29.72 5.05 19.67
CA SER A 39 -29.80 6.48 19.95
C SER A 39 -28.84 6.86 21.06
N ALA A 40 -28.29 8.08 20.98
CA ALA A 40 -27.45 8.67 22.01
C ALA A 40 -28.19 8.85 23.35
N ALA A 41 -29.53 8.80 23.33
CA ALA A 41 -30.37 8.83 24.51
C ALA A 41 -30.33 7.52 25.33
N ASP A 42 -30.03 6.38 24.70
CA ASP A 42 -29.99 5.07 25.37
C ASP A 42 -28.64 4.82 26.07
N ASP A 43 -27.53 5.17 25.43
CA ASP A 43 -26.16 5.05 25.97
C ASP A 43 -25.19 5.96 25.19
N PRO A 44 -24.98 7.22 25.62
CA PRO A 44 -24.16 8.17 24.87
C PRO A 44 -22.68 7.76 24.83
N SER A 45 -22.15 7.19 25.92
CA SER A 45 -20.75 6.76 25.98
C SER A 45 -20.50 5.51 25.15
N GLY A 46 -21.41 4.53 25.21
CA GLY A 46 -21.35 3.33 24.39
C GLY A 46 -21.49 3.62 22.90
N LEU A 47 -22.36 4.57 22.54
CA LEU A 47 -22.49 5.03 21.15
C LEU A 47 -21.19 5.68 20.65
N VAL A 48 -20.60 6.61 21.41
CA VAL A 48 -19.34 7.28 21.04
C VAL A 48 -18.20 6.28 20.84
N ILE A 49 -18.04 5.30 21.73
CA ILE A 49 -17.03 4.25 21.58
C ILE A 49 -17.32 3.42 20.32
N SER A 50 -18.57 3.04 20.08
CA SER A 50 -18.94 2.25 18.90
C SER A 50 -18.68 3.00 17.59
N GLU A 51 -18.92 4.31 17.54
CA GLU A 51 -18.66 5.13 16.36
C GLU A 51 -17.16 5.39 16.16
N ASN A 52 -16.38 5.55 17.23
CA ASN A 52 -14.92 5.57 17.14
C ASN A 52 -14.37 4.25 16.59
N LEU A 53 -14.84 3.10 17.09
CA LEU A 53 -14.44 1.79 16.56
C LEU A 53 -14.89 1.62 15.11
N ARG A 54 -16.08 2.11 14.73
CA ARG A 54 -16.54 2.09 13.34
C ARG A 54 -15.64 2.93 12.43
N ALA A 55 -15.23 4.12 12.89
CA ALA A 55 -14.29 4.98 12.18
C ALA A 55 -12.91 4.33 12.07
N GLU A 56 -12.41 3.70 13.13
CA GLU A 56 -11.16 2.95 13.12
C GLU A 56 -11.21 1.76 12.16
N ILE A 57 -12.28 0.97 12.17
CA ILE A 57 -12.49 -0.13 11.21
C ILE A 57 -12.49 0.41 9.77
N ALA A 58 -13.14 1.54 9.51
CA ALA A 58 -13.11 2.17 8.19
C ALA A 58 -11.69 2.61 7.81
N GLY A 59 -10.94 3.18 8.75
CA GLY A 59 -9.53 3.55 8.57
C GLY A 59 -8.63 2.35 8.28
N VAL A 60 -8.77 1.26 9.04
CA VAL A 60 -8.01 0.01 8.85
C VAL A 60 -8.35 -0.62 7.50
N ARG A 61 -9.62 -0.62 7.08
CA ARG A 61 -10.01 -1.12 5.75
C ARG A 61 -9.35 -0.34 4.62
N GLN A 62 -9.28 0.98 4.74
CA GLN A 62 -8.57 1.80 3.76
C GLN A 62 -7.05 1.55 3.79
N ALA A 63 -6.46 1.39 4.98
CA ALA A 63 -5.05 1.05 5.12
C ALA A 63 -4.72 -0.30 4.48
N LEU A 64 -5.61 -1.29 4.62
CA LEU A 64 -5.48 -2.59 3.97
C LEU A 64 -5.51 -2.46 2.44
N ALA A 65 -6.49 -1.74 1.88
CA ALA A 65 -6.56 -1.48 0.45
C ALA A 65 -5.31 -0.75 -0.07
N ASN A 66 -4.79 0.21 0.68
CA ASN A 66 -3.53 0.90 0.34
C ASN A 66 -2.32 -0.06 0.37
N THR A 67 -2.32 -1.02 1.30
CA THR A 67 -1.27 -2.04 1.40
C THR A 67 -1.31 -3.01 0.22
N GLU A 68 -2.50 -3.43 -0.22
CA GLU A 68 -2.68 -4.27 -1.41
C GLU A 68 -2.16 -3.60 -2.69
N ILE A 69 -2.42 -2.28 -2.84
CA ILE A 69 -1.86 -1.49 -3.94
C ILE A 69 -0.33 -1.43 -3.82
N SER A 70 0.19 -1.21 -2.62
CA SER A 70 1.64 -1.15 -2.37
C SER A 70 2.32 -2.48 -2.70
N MET A 71 1.70 -3.62 -2.37
CA MET A 71 2.18 -4.95 -2.77
C MET A 71 2.21 -5.11 -4.28
N SER A 72 1.16 -4.65 -4.97
CA SER A 72 1.08 -4.73 -6.44
C SER A 72 2.18 -3.90 -7.12
N VAL A 73 2.50 -2.72 -6.56
CA VAL A 73 3.65 -1.90 -7.00
C VAL A 73 4.96 -2.65 -6.84
N VAL A 74 5.18 -3.23 -5.65
CA VAL A 74 6.42 -3.98 -5.34
C VAL A 74 6.56 -5.18 -6.27
N GLN A 75 5.50 -5.97 -6.48
CA GLN A 75 5.54 -7.12 -7.40
C GLN A 75 5.87 -6.72 -8.84
N THR A 76 5.35 -5.58 -9.30
CA THR A 76 5.69 -5.04 -10.63
C THR A 76 7.16 -4.67 -10.70
N ALA A 77 7.70 -4.01 -9.66
CA ALA A 77 9.11 -3.68 -9.58
C ALA A 77 10.00 -4.93 -9.49
N GLU A 78 9.62 -5.94 -8.70
CA GLU A 78 10.33 -7.22 -8.57
C GLU A 78 10.40 -7.98 -9.90
N GLY A 79 9.30 -8.05 -10.64
CA GLY A 79 9.27 -8.68 -11.96
C GLY A 79 10.23 -8.01 -12.94
N ALA A 80 10.23 -6.67 -12.96
CA ALA A 80 11.15 -5.91 -13.81
C ALA A 80 12.61 -6.04 -13.37
N LEU A 81 12.90 -6.06 -12.06
CA LEU A 81 14.25 -6.32 -11.53
C LEU A 81 14.73 -7.75 -11.83
N GLY A 82 13.82 -8.72 -11.90
CA GLY A 82 14.12 -10.07 -12.38
C GLY A 82 14.64 -10.05 -13.81
N GLU A 83 14.02 -9.27 -14.70
CA GLU A 83 14.48 -9.11 -16.08
C GLU A 83 15.84 -8.41 -16.16
N VAL A 84 16.03 -7.33 -15.37
CA VAL A 84 17.33 -6.65 -15.25
C VAL A 84 18.42 -7.63 -14.80
N SER A 85 18.14 -8.48 -13.81
CA SER A 85 19.08 -9.50 -13.33
C SER A 85 19.45 -10.52 -14.42
N ASN A 86 18.49 -10.93 -15.25
CA ASN A 86 18.74 -11.84 -16.36
C ASN A 86 19.63 -11.19 -17.42
N LEU A 87 19.34 -9.94 -17.81
CA LEU A 87 20.14 -9.18 -18.77
C LEU A 87 21.58 -8.98 -18.28
N LEU A 88 21.77 -8.60 -17.00
CA LEU A 88 23.10 -8.44 -16.42
C LEU A 88 23.88 -9.76 -16.39
N THR A 89 23.20 -10.88 -16.14
CA THR A 89 23.84 -12.20 -16.21
C THR A 89 24.26 -12.55 -17.64
N GLY A 90 23.45 -12.21 -18.64
CA GLY A 90 23.79 -12.34 -20.06
C GLY A 90 25.00 -11.49 -20.46
N ILE A 91 25.00 -10.20 -20.07
CA ILE A 91 26.14 -9.29 -20.29
C ILE A 91 27.42 -9.87 -19.68
N ARG A 92 27.34 -10.42 -18.46
CA ARG A 92 28.49 -11.08 -17.81
C ARG A 92 29.00 -12.28 -18.62
N GLN A 93 28.11 -13.09 -19.18
CA GLN A 93 28.48 -14.22 -20.03
C GLN A 93 29.17 -13.75 -21.31
N LEU A 94 28.62 -12.72 -21.98
CA LEU A 94 29.23 -12.12 -23.17
C LEU A 94 30.61 -11.53 -22.88
N ALA A 95 30.79 -10.86 -21.73
CA ALA A 95 32.08 -10.32 -21.31
C ALA A 95 33.13 -11.42 -21.09
N VAL A 96 32.75 -12.54 -20.46
CA VAL A 96 33.63 -13.70 -20.28
C VAL A 96 33.95 -14.37 -21.63
N ALA A 97 32.96 -14.46 -22.52
CA ALA A 97 33.16 -15.00 -23.87
C ALA A 97 34.15 -14.14 -24.67
N ALA A 98 34.00 -12.81 -24.64
CA ALA A 98 34.91 -11.87 -25.30
C ALA A 98 36.34 -11.92 -24.74
N ALA A 99 36.50 -12.18 -23.43
CA ALA A 99 37.79 -12.34 -22.78
C ALA A 99 38.57 -13.59 -23.22
N ASN A 100 37.94 -14.54 -23.92
CA ASN A 100 38.61 -15.73 -24.43
C ASN A 100 39.40 -15.44 -25.72
N THR A 101 40.57 -14.81 -25.56
CA THR A 101 41.41 -14.32 -26.67
C THR A 101 41.96 -15.41 -27.60
N SER A 102 41.94 -16.68 -27.17
CA SER A 102 42.44 -17.81 -27.98
C SER A 102 41.39 -18.39 -28.91
N ALA A 103 40.11 -18.06 -28.70
CA ALA A 103 38.99 -18.61 -29.48
C ALA A 103 38.34 -17.58 -30.41
N ASN A 104 38.56 -16.27 -30.18
CA ASN A 104 37.80 -15.22 -30.85
C ASN A 104 38.61 -14.49 -31.94
N ASP A 105 38.02 -14.39 -33.14
CA ASP A 105 38.49 -13.51 -34.22
C ASP A 105 37.94 -12.07 -34.07
N TYR A 106 38.51 -11.11 -34.81
CA TYR A 106 38.08 -9.70 -34.78
C TYR A 106 36.58 -9.51 -35.09
N ASN A 107 36.04 -10.29 -36.03
CA ASN A 107 34.62 -10.25 -36.40
C ASN A 107 33.72 -10.80 -35.28
N GLU A 108 34.19 -11.79 -34.53
CA GLU A 108 33.45 -12.36 -33.39
C GLU A 108 33.45 -11.39 -32.21
N LEU A 109 34.59 -10.73 -31.93
CA LEU A 109 34.66 -9.68 -30.91
C LEU A 109 33.71 -8.51 -31.23
N THR A 110 33.62 -8.11 -32.50
CA THR A 110 32.69 -7.05 -32.95
C THR A 110 31.24 -7.50 -32.78
N SER A 111 30.93 -8.76 -33.02
CA SER A 111 29.58 -9.30 -32.87
C SER A 111 29.15 -9.41 -31.40
N LEU A 112 30.06 -9.89 -30.53
CA LEU A 112 29.85 -9.93 -29.08
C LEU A 112 29.65 -8.54 -28.49
N GLN A 113 30.38 -7.53 -28.99
CA GLN A 113 30.20 -6.14 -28.60
C GLN A 113 28.81 -5.61 -28.97
N ALA A 114 28.34 -5.89 -30.19
CA ALA A 114 27.01 -5.48 -30.62
C ALA A 114 25.89 -6.14 -29.79
N GLU A 115 26.07 -7.41 -29.42
CA GLU A 115 25.13 -8.12 -28.55
C GLU A 115 25.10 -7.52 -27.14
N MET A 116 26.27 -7.16 -26.59
CA MET A 116 26.37 -6.48 -25.30
C MET A 116 25.69 -5.10 -25.32
N GLU A 117 25.86 -4.33 -26.40
CA GLU A 117 25.23 -3.02 -26.56
C GLU A 117 23.70 -3.14 -26.65
N SER A 118 23.19 -4.13 -27.37
CA SER A 118 21.74 -4.41 -27.43
C SER A 118 21.16 -4.84 -26.08
N ALA A 119 21.92 -5.63 -25.30
CA ALA A 119 21.51 -6.00 -23.95
C ALA A 119 21.49 -4.80 -22.99
N LEU A 120 22.44 -3.86 -23.13
CA LEU A 120 22.47 -2.61 -22.36
C LEU A 120 21.31 -1.68 -22.74
N GLU A 121 20.99 -1.55 -24.02
CA GLU A 121 19.83 -0.79 -24.49
C GLU A 121 18.52 -1.38 -23.96
N SER A 122 18.40 -2.71 -23.97
CA SER A 122 17.25 -3.41 -23.40
C SER A 122 17.11 -3.18 -21.90
N LEU A 123 18.23 -3.15 -21.16
CA LEU A 123 18.26 -2.86 -19.73
C LEU A 123 17.82 -1.42 -19.44
N ASP A 124 18.28 -0.46 -20.24
CA ASP A 124 17.84 0.94 -20.14
C ASP A 124 16.34 1.10 -20.44
N LEU A 125 15.83 0.37 -21.43
CA LEU A 125 14.40 0.34 -21.75
C LEU A 125 13.57 -0.19 -20.57
N VAL A 126 13.98 -1.33 -19.97
CA VAL A 126 13.27 -1.93 -18.83
C VAL A 126 13.26 -0.97 -17.64
N THR A 127 14.39 -0.37 -17.31
CA THR A 127 14.49 0.57 -16.17
C THR A 127 13.66 1.84 -16.39
N ARG A 128 13.64 2.41 -17.59
CA ARG A 128 12.88 3.64 -17.91
C ARG A 128 11.39 3.42 -18.13
N HIS A 129 10.99 2.26 -18.64
CA HIS A 129 9.58 2.00 -18.97
C HIS A 129 8.80 1.26 -17.88
N THR A 130 9.46 0.66 -16.89
CA THR A 130 8.78 0.03 -15.75
C THR A 130 8.02 1.07 -14.94
N ARG A 131 6.68 0.97 -14.99
CA ARG A 131 5.76 1.91 -14.34
C ARG A 131 4.57 1.20 -13.72
N PHE A 132 4.06 1.76 -12.62
CA PHE A 132 2.76 1.41 -12.07
C PHE A 132 1.81 2.59 -12.25
N GLY A 133 0.84 2.45 -13.16
CA GLY A 133 0.02 3.57 -13.60
C GLY A 133 0.88 4.66 -14.25
N SER A 134 0.88 5.86 -13.67
CA SER A 134 1.70 7.00 -14.12
C SER A 134 3.06 7.10 -13.41
N ILE A 135 3.36 6.20 -12.47
CA ILE A 135 4.53 6.33 -11.58
C ILE A 135 5.67 5.46 -12.11
N PRO A 136 6.83 6.04 -12.48
CA PRO A 136 8.03 5.26 -12.79
C PRO A 136 8.58 4.60 -11.53
N LEU A 137 9.07 3.36 -11.65
CA LEU A 137 9.50 2.55 -10.49
C LEU A 137 11.01 2.40 -10.38
N LEU A 138 11.75 2.37 -11.49
CA LEU A 138 13.16 1.97 -11.53
C LEU A 138 14.11 3.08 -12.05
N ASP A 139 13.66 4.33 -12.07
CA ASP A 139 14.43 5.49 -12.54
C ASP A 139 15.31 6.14 -11.46
N GLY A 140 15.24 5.64 -10.22
CA GLY A 140 15.95 6.17 -9.06
C GLY A 140 15.28 7.38 -8.39
N SER A 141 14.25 7.99 -8.99
CA SER A 141 13.54 9.16 -8.44
C SER A 141 12.92 8.91 -7.07
N ARG A 142 12.59 7.63 -6.80
CA ARG A 142 11.92 7.19 -5.58
C ARG A 142 12.83 6.45 -4.59
N GLY A 143 14.14 6.49 -4.79
CA GLY A 143 15.07 5.88 -3.84
C GLY A 143 15.02 6.56 -2.47
N ALA A 144 15.17 5.79 -1.40
CA ALA A 144 15.37 6.36 -0.07
C ALA A 144 16.88 6.55 0.15
N SER A 145 17.35 7.79 0.20
CA SER A 145 18.72 8.07 0.64
C SER A 145 18.74 8.19 2.16
N GLY A 146 19.43 7.26 2.83
CA GLY A 146 19.66 7.27 4.26
C GLY A 146 21.16 7.28 4.56
N VAL A 147 21.59 8.14 5.48
CA VAL A 147 22.98 8.15 5.97
C VAL A 147 23.02 7.35 7.27
N GLY A 148 23.82 6.28 7.31
CA GLY A 148 24.10 5.50 8.52
C GLY A 148 25.48 5.86 9.08
N SER A 149 25.59 6.00 10.41
CA SER A 149 26.87 6.21 11.10
C SER A 149 27.54 4.86 11.42
N THR A 150 28.87 4.78 11.32
CA THR A 150 29.65 3.53 11.18
C THR A 150 29.82 2.66 12.44
N GLU A 151 29.23 2.97 13.59
CA GLU A 151 29.38 2.11 14.80
C GLU A 151 28.10 1.42 15.28
N ASP A 152 26.93 1.93 14.90
CA ASP A 152 25.64 1.26 15.05
C ASP A 152 24.77 1.78 13.91
N ILE A 153 24.24 0.90 13.04
CA ILE A 153 23.37 1.32 11.93
C ILE A 153 22.03 1.79 12.50
N VAL A 154 22.00 3.04 12.98
CA VAL A 154 20.78 3.76 13.33
C VAL A 154 20.35 4.53 12.09
N PHE A 155 19.15 4.26 11.60
CA PHE A 155 18.54 5.04 10.53
C PHE A 155 18.17 6.43 11.08
N ILE A 156 18.96 7.46 10.74
CA ILE A 156 18.79 8.83 11.25
C ILE A 156 17.74 9.63 10.44
N GLY A 157 17.35 9.14 9.26
CA GLY A 157 16.23 9.65 8.47
C GLY A 157 16.35 9.34 6.97
N ALA A 158 15.21 9.31 6.28
CA ALA A 158 15.15 9.31 4.81
C ALA A 158 14.69 10.68 4.31
N GLY A 159 15.43 11.25 3.36
CA GLY A 159 15.00 12.39 2.57
C GLY A 159 14.62 11.94 1.16
N ALA A 160 13.57 12.54 0.58
CA ALA A 160 13.12 12.29 -0.80
C ALA A 160 14.06 12.86 -1.88
N LYS A 161 15.28 13.29 -1.51
CA LYS A 161 16.25 13.86 -2.45
C LYS A 161 17.10 12.76 -3.09
N THR A 162 16.45 11.81 -3.75
CA THR A 162 17.12 11.02 -4.77
C THR A 162 16.96 11.74 -6.10
N HIS A 163 18.09 11.99 -6.76
CA HIS A 163 18.07 12.59 -8.09
C HIS A 163 17.66 11.51 -9.09
N GLU A 164 16.83 11.91 -10.06
CA GLU A 164 16.44 11.08 -11.19
C GLU A 164 17.70 10.62 -11.94
N SER A 165 17.70 9.40 -12.47
CA SER A 165 18.79 8.97 -13.36
C SER A 165 18.84 9.91 -14.57
N PRO A 166 20.00 10.48 -14.93
CA PRO A 166 20.13 11.31 -16.13
C PRO A 166 19.65 10.56 -17.38
N ILE A 167 19.26 11.29 -18.43
CA ILE A 167 18.83 10.73 -19.74
C ILE A 167 19.91 9.83 -20.37
N GLU A 168 21.16 9.98 -19.96
CA GLU A 168 22.30 9.17 -20.42
C GLU A 168 22.73 8.08 -19.41
N GLY A 169 22.03 7.94 -18.29
CA GLY A 169 22.44 7.06 -17.18
C GLY A 169 23.64 7.60 -16.39
N PHE A 170 24.15 6.80 -15.46
CA PHE A 170 25.40 7.10 -14.76
C PHE A 170 26.57 6.44 -15.51
N THR A 171 27.67 7.17 -15.70
CA THR A 171 28.88 6.62 -16.33
C THR A 171 29.45 5.49 -15.47
N VAL A 172 29.45 4.26 -15.99
CA VAL A 172 30.07 3.11 -15.33
C VAL A 172 31.53 3.04 -15.78
N GLU A 173 32.43 3.57 -14.94
CA GLU A 173 33.87 3.36 -15.14
C GLU A 173 34.27 1.98 -14.61
N VAL A 174 34.56 1.05 -15.51
CA VAL A 174 35.17 -0.24 -15.15
C VAL A 174 36.68 -0.04 -15.07
N SER A 175 37.23 0.11 -13.86
CA SER A 175 38.68 0.13 -13.69
C SER A 175 39.26 -1.29 -13.85
N ARG A 176 40.37 -1.39 -14.58
CA ARG A 176 41.13 -2.63 -14.82
C ARG A 176 41.85 -3.13 -13.58
#